data_AF-A0AA95KL21-F1
#
_entry.id   AF-A0AA95KL21-F1
#
_cell.length_a   1.000
_cell.length_b   1.000
_cell.length_c   1.000
_cell.angle_alpha   90.00
_cell.angle_beta   90.00
_cell.angle_gamma   90.00
#
_symmetry.space_group_name_H-M   'P 1'
#
loop_
_entity.id
_entity.type
_entity.pdbx_description
1 polymer ?
#
loop_
_entity_poly.entity_id
_entity_poly.type
_entity_poly.pdbx_seq_one_letter_code
_entity_poly.pdbx_strand_id
1 'polypeptide(L)' 'MMTGAINLEELMRGCKKIILQHGKRPYCLTITRRGNLILTSADDDADKQPVATSTPPKKQP' A
#
# COMPACT_ATOMS: atom_id res chain seq x y z
N MET A 1 6.73 15.31 -24.80
CA MET A 1 6.50 14.30 -23.75
C MET A 1 6.44 12.94 -24.44
N MET A 2 7.28 11.98 -24.05
CA MET A 2 7.15 10.60 -24.54
C MET A 2 6.10 9.90 -23.68
N THR A 3 4.99 9.48 -24.29
CA THR A 3 4.01 8.62 -23.64
C THR A 3 4.34 7.18 -24.00
N GLY A 4 4.80 6.40 -23.02
CA GLY A 4 4.93 4.95 -23.14
C GLY A 4 3.78 4.27 -22.40
N ALA A 5 3.17 3.27 -23.02
CA ALA A 5 2.26 2.38 -22.31
C ALA A 5 3.08 1.42 -21.42
N ILE A 6 2.58 1.17 -20.21
CA ILE A 6 3.15 0.18 -19.28
C ILE A 6 2.08 -0.88 -19.03
N ASN A 7 2.45 -2.15 -19.13
CA ASN A 7 1.56 -3.24 -18.76
C ASN A 7 1.40 -3.29 -17.24
N LEU A 8 0.16 -3.13 -16.77
CA LEU A 8 -0.16 -3.09 -15.35
C LEU A 8 0.09 -4.43 -14.65
N GLU A 9 -0.18 -5.55 -15.32
CA GLU A 9 0.01 -6.89 -14.75
C GLU A 9 1.48 -7.17 -14.48
N GLU A 10 2.35 -6.80 -15.43
CA GLU A 10 3.80 -6.88 -15.29
C GLU A 10 4.32 -5.94 -14.20
N LEU A 11 3.81 -4.70 -14.16
CA LEU A 11 4.19 -3.71 -13.16
C LEU A 11 3.87 -4.19 -11.74
N MET A 12 2.68 -4.78 -11.55
CA MET A 12 2.21 -5.19 -10.22
C MET A 12 2.69 -6.58 -9.80
N ARG A 13 3.23 -7.41 -10.72
CA ARG A 13 3.76 -8.76 -10.42
C ARG A 13 2.80 -9.62 -9.60
N GLY A 14 1.51 -9.59 -9.95
CA GLY A 14 0.45 -10.31 -9.23
C GLY A 14 0.05 -9.74 -7.86
N CYS A 15 0.68 -8.66 -7.40
CA CYS A 15 0.32 -7.98 -6.17
C CYS A 15 -0.89 -7.06 -6.36
N LYS A 16 -1.70 -6.88 -5.32
CA LYS A 16 -2.84 -5.94 -5.34
C LYS A 16 -2.47 -4.52 -4.91
N LYS A 17 -1.36 -4.36 -4.19
CA LYS A 17 -0.80 -3.11 -3.67
C LYS A 17 0.71 -3.14 -3.92
N ILE A 18 1.27 -2.10 -4.51
CA ILE A 18 2.72 -1.91 -4.67
C ILE A 18 3.11 -0.49 -4.23
N ILE A 19 4.36 -0.31 -3.82
CA ILE A 19 4.94 1.00 -3.53
C ILE A 19 5.74 1.46 -4.75
N LEU A 20 5.35 2.59 -5.31
CA LEU A 20 6.07 3.30 -6.35
C LEU A 20 7.02 4.31 -5.69
N GLN A 21 8.31 4.17 -5.99
CA GLN A 21 9.33 5.10 -5.50
C GLN A 21 9.40 6.31 -6.43
N HIS A 22 9.23 7.52 -5.90
CA HIS A 22 9.38 8.77 -6.65
C HIS A 22 10.20 9.78 -5.84
N GLY A 23 11.53 9.72 -6.02
CA GLY A 23 12.46 10.54 -5.24
C GLY A 23 12.30 10.28 -3.74
N LYS A 24 11.96 11.32 -2.98
CA LYS A 24 11.74 11.24 -1.52
C LYS A 24 10.29 10.96 -1.13
N ARG A 25 9.36 10.88 -2.08
CA ARG A 25 7.92 10.70 -1.82
C ARG A 25 7.45 9.38 -2.42
N PRO A 26 7.29 8.33 -1.60
CA PRO A 26 6.72 7.07 -2.07
C PRO A 26 5.21 7.22 -2.29
N TYR A 27 4.68 6.48 -3.26
CA TYR A 27 3.25 6.39 -3.54
C TYR A 27 2.79 4.95 -3.45
N CYS A 28 1.59 4.74 -2.92
CA CYS A 28 0.91 3.46 -2.96
C CYS A 28 0.00 3.40 -4.20
N LEU A 29 0.25 2.42 -5.07
CA LEU A 29 -0.65 2.04 -6.14
C LEU A 29 -1.41 0.76 -5.74
N THR A 30 -2.74 0.83 -5.74
CA THR A 30 -3.62 -0.32 -5.46
C THR A 30 -4.53 -0.59 -6.65
N ILE A 31 -4.69 -1.86 -7.02
CA ILE A 31 -5.73 -2.32 -7.95
C ILE A 31 -6.90 -2.90 -7.16
N THR A 32 -8.10 -2.39 -7.45
CA THR A 32 -9.34 -2.89 -6.86
C THR A 32 -9.78 -4.19 -7.52
N ARG A 33 -10.68 -4.96 -6.89
CA ARG A 33 -11.26 -6.17 -7.49
C ARG A 33 -12.00 -5.90 -8.80
N ARG A 34 -12.43 -4.65 -9.05
CA ARG A 34 -13.11 -4.21 -10.27
C ARG A 34 -12.13 -3.73 -11.37
N GLY A 35 -10.83 -3.76 -11.12
CA GLY A 35 -9.81 -3.30 -12.07
C GLY A 35 -9.49 -1.79 -12.01
N ASN A 36 -10.12 -1.02 -11.12
CA ASN A 36 -9.78 0.38 -10.95
C ASN A 36 -8.44 0.54 -10.22
N LEU A 37 -7.70 1.59 -10.56
CA LEU A 37 -6.46 1.98 -9.91
C LEU A 37 -6.70 3.12 -8.91
N ILE A 38 -6.06 3.01 -7.75
CA ILE A 38 -6.04 4.04 -6.72
C ILE A 38 -4.57 4.36 -6.44
N LEU A 39 -4.19 5.64 -6.60
CA LEU A 39 -2.86 6.14 -6.27
C LEU A 39 -2.97 7.10 -5.07
N THR A 40 -2.17 6.85 -4.06
CA THR A 40 -2.14 7.63 -2.80
C THR A 40 -0.71 7.89 -2.39
N SER A 41 -0.44 8.97 -1.66
CA SER A 41 0.82 9.16 -0.94
C SER A 41 1.01 7.99 0.04
N ALA A 42 2.20 7.39 0.05
CA ALA A 42 2.50 6.34 1.03
C ALA A 42 2.91 6.91 2.39
N ASP A 43 3.18 8.21 2.47
CA ASP A 43 3.50 8.92 3.72
C ASP A 43 2.30 8.90 4.72
N ASP A 44 1.06 8.82 4.23
CA ASP A 44 -0.15 8.83 5.07
C ASP A 44 -0.48 7.46 5.72
N ASP A 45 0.12 6.36 5.23
CA ASP A 45 -0.13 5.00 5.74
C ASP A 45 0.77 4.64 6.95
N ALA A 46 1.83 5.41 7.23
CA ALA A 46 2.75 5.14 8.35
C ALA A 46 2.13 5.43 9.73
N ASP A 47 1.12 6.31 9.80
CA ASP A 47 0.42 6.67 11.04
C ASP A 47 -0.75 5.73 11.38
N LYS A 48 -1.12 4.80 10.50
CA LYS A 48 -2.15 3.79 10.75
C LYS A 48 -1.52 2.42 11.01
N GLN A 49 -0.68 2.31 12.03
CA GLN A 49 -0.43 0.99 12.61
C GLN A 49 -1.75 0.42 13.17
N PRO A 50 -2.09 -0.86 12.88
CA PRO A 50 -3.13 -1.53 13.63
C PRO A 50 -2.62 -1.65 15.07
N VAL A 51 -3.23 -0.90 15.99
CA VAL A 51 -3.06 -1.12 17.43
C VAL A 51 -3.39 -2.58 17.73
N ALA A 52 -2.35 -3.39 17.89
CA ALA A 52 -2.47 -4.75 18.37
C ALA A 52 -3.12 -4.67 19.75
N THR A 53 -4.27 -5.33 19.88
CA THR A 53 -5.02 -5.52 21.12
C THR A 53 -4.09 -5.91 22.27
N SER A 54 -3.89 -4.99 23.20
CA SER A 54 -3.30 -5.27 24.51
C SER A 54 -4.22 -6.24 25.26
N THR A 55 -3.75 -7.47 25.42
CA THR A 55 -4.37 -8.46 26.29
C THR A 55 -4.09 -8.04 27.74
N PRO A 56 -5.08 -7.96 28.65
CA PRO A 56 -4.80 -7.61 30.04
C PRO A 56 -4.11 -8.79 30.76
N PRO A 57 -3.12 -8.54 31.63
CA PRO A 57 -2.48 -9.62 32.38
C PRO A 57 -3.46 -10.25 33.37
N LYS A 58 -3.63 -11.57 33.28
CA LYS A 58 -4.30 -12.37 34.30
C LYS A 58 -3.59 -12.20 35.63
N LYS A 59 -4.31 -11.74 36.66
CA LYS A 59 -3.94 -11.91 38.07
C LYS A 59 -3.71 -13.40 38.33
N GLN A 60 -2.49 -13.77 38.72
CA GLN A 60 -2.20 -15.08 39.33
C GLN A 60 -2.41 -14.99 40.85
N PRO A 61 -2.83 -16.11 41.49
CA PRO A 61 -3.18 -16.16 42.91
C PRO A 61 -1.97 -16.05 43.85
#